data_AF-A0A832F111-F1
#
_entry.id   AF-A0A832F111-F1
#
_cell.length_a   1.000
_cell.length_b   1.000
_cell.length_c   1.000
_cell.angle_alpha   90.00
_cell.angle_beta   90.00
_cell.angle_gamma   90.00
#
_symmetry.space_group_name_H-M   'P 1'
#
loop_
_entity.id
_entity.type
_entity.pdbx_description
1 polymer ?
#
loop_
_entity_poly.entity_id
_entity_poly.type
_entity_poly.pdbx_seq_one_letter_code
_entity_poly.pdbx_strand_id
1 'polypeptide(L)'
;FVILDEAQNTKPEQMKMFLTRIGFGTKAVVTGDVTQIDIAAGRSGLVGLERILDGIEGLAFVRLGEQDVVRHRIVRDIVSAYDRAASAADS
;
A
#
# COMPACT_ATOMS: atom_id res chain seq x y z
N PHE A 1 10.45 -3.00 -16.37
CA PHE A 1 10.21 -2.60 -14.97
C PHE A 1 8.73 -2.26 -14.87
N VAL A 2 8.02 -2.79 -13.89
CA VAL A 2 6.55 -2.63 -13.76
C VAL A 2 6.21 -2.22 -12.33
N ILE A 3 5.21 -1.35 -12.16
CA ILE A 3 4.70 -0.95 -10.85
C ILE A 3 3.20 -1.21 -10.83
N LEU A 4 2.73 -1.91 -9.78
CA LEU A 4 1.33 -1.95 -9.40
C LEU A 4 1.17 -1.03 -8.20
N ASP A 5 0.52 0.11 -8.40
CA ASP A 5 0.26 1.08 -7.34
C ASP A 5 -1.16 0.90 -6.78
N GLU A 6 -1.36 1.40 -5.56
CA GLU A 6 -2.62 1.28 -4.82
C GLU A 6 -3.13 -0.17 -4.74
N ALA A 7 -2.21 -1.12 -4.56
CA ALA A 7 -2.48 -2.54 -4.63
C ALA A 7 -3.47 -3.03 -3.56
N GLN A 8 -3.68 -2.24 -2.50
CA GLN A 8 -4.72 -2.49 -1.51
C GLN A 8 -6.13 -2.49 -2.13
N ASN A 9 -6.32 -1.87 -3.29
CA ASN A 9 -7.58 -1.81 -4.03
C ASN A 9 -7.76 -2.96 -5.03
N THR A 10 -6.81 -3.90 -5.09
CA THR A 10 -6.94 -5.12 -5.90
C THR A 10 -7.62 -6.22 -5.12
N LYS A 11 -8.35 -7.11 -5.80
CA LYS A 11 -8.83 -8.39 -5.24
C LYS A 11 -7.73 -9.47 -5.30
N PRO A 12 -7.79 -10.53 -4.47
CA PRO A 12 -6.80 -11.61 -4.49
C PRO A 12 -6.58 -12.24 -5.87
N GLU A 13 -7.64 -12.46 -6.65
CA GLU A 13 -7.52 -12.97 -8.02
C GLU A 13 -6.87 -11.97 -8.98
N GLN A 14 -7.04 -10.66 -8.79
CA GLN A 14 -6.36 -9.64 -9.60
C GLN A 14 -4.88 -9.54 -9.25
N MET A 15 -4.54 -9.60 -7.95
CA MET A 15 -3.15 -9.69 -7.48
C MET A 15 -2.46 -10.93 -8.05
N LYS A 16 -3.12 -12.10 -7.97
CA LYS A 16 -2.60 -13.34 -8.56
C LYS A 16 -2.42 -13.20 -10.08
N MET A 17 -3.39 -12.64 -10.79
CA MET A 17 -3.30 -12.39 -12.23
C MET A 17 -2.10 -11.50 -12.58
N PHE A 18 -1.83 -10.47 -11.78
CA PHE A 18 -0.70 -9.57 -12.00
C PHE A 18 0.63 -10.29 -11.76
N LEU A 19 0.81 -10.93 -10.61
CA LEU A 19 2.06 -11.57 -10.22
C LEU A 19 2.47 -12.69 -11.19
N THR A 20 1.52 -13.46 -11.73
CA THR A 20 1.83 -14.54 -12.68
C THR A 20 2.18 -14.05 -14.09
N ARG A 21 2.04 -12.75 -14.38
CA ARG A 21 2.43 -12.14 -15.67
C ARG A 21 3.83 -11.55 -15.65
N ILE A 22 4.55 -11.60 -14.53
CA ILE A 22 5.92 -11.10 -14.44
C ILE A 22 6.83 -12.05 -15.25
N GLY A 23 7.34 -11.54 -16.37
CA GLY A 23 8.23 -12.28 -17.26
C GLY A 23 9.72 -12.17 -16.88
N PHE A 24 10.55 -12.96 -17.56
CA PHE A 24 12.01 -12.94 -17.38
C PHE A 24 12.62 -11.54 -17.57
N GLY A 25 13.67 -11.24 -16.80
CA GLY A 25 14.37 -9.94 -16.87
C GLY A 25 13.55 -8.74 -16.39
N THR A 26 12.33 -8.94 -15.90
CA THR A 26 11.48 -7.86 -15.39
C THR A 26 11.64 -7.72 -13.88
N LYS A 27 11.86 -6.49 -13.42
CA LYS A 27 11.63 -6.11 -12.02
C LYS A 27 10.20 -5.58 -11.89
N ALA A 28 9.47 -6.06 -10.89
CA ALA A 28 8.14 -5.58 -10.53
C ALA A 28 8.17 -5.02 -9.09
N VAL A 29 7.45 -3.94 -8.85
CA VAL A 29 7.21 -3.37 -7.52
C VAL A 29 5.72 -3.27 -7.30
N VAL A 30 5.25 -3.71 -6.13
CA VAL A 30 3.85 -3.60 -5.73
C VAL A 30 3.80 -2.67 -4.52
N THR A 31 3.08 -1.56 -4.63
CA THR A 31 2.92 -0.56 -3.57
C THR A 31 1.47 -0.50 -3.11
N GLY A 32 1.27 -0.20 -1.83
CA GLY A 32 -0.06 -0.01 -1.27
C GLY A 32 -0.05 0.15 0.25
N ASP A 33 -1.16 0.62 0.78
CA ASP A 33 -1.39 0.84 2.20
C ASP A 33 -2.62 0.04 2.66
N VAL A 34 -2.40 -0.98 3.49
CA VAL A 34 -3.47 -1.85 4.02
C VAL A 34 -4.47 -1.11 4.92
N THR A 35 -4.17 0.11 5.37
CA THR A 35 -5.09 0.93 6.18
C THR A 35 -6.06 1.75 5.32
N GLN A 36 -5.79 1.89 4.02
CA GLN A 36 -6.55 2.71 3.07
C GLN A 36 -7.25 1.86 2.00
N ILE A 37 -7.83 0.72 2.40
CA ILE A 37 -8.53 -0.18 1.48
C ILE A 37 -9.84 0.46 1.03
N ASP A 38 -9.99 0.67 -0.28
CA ASP A 38 -11.20 1.16 -0.92
C ASP A 38 -11.72 0.13 -1.95
N ILE A 39 -12.37 -0.92 -1.43
CA ILE A 39 -13.02 -1.95 -2.26
C ILE A 39 -14.47 -2.07 -1.82
N ALA A 40 -15.39 -1.83 -2.76
CA ALA A 40 -16.84 -1.86 -2.49
C ALA A 40 -17.36 -3.19 -1.92
N ALA A 41 -16.76 -4.32 -2.32
CA ALA A 41 -17.07 -5.64 -1.77
C ALA A 41 -15.90 -6.62 -1.94
N GLY A 42 -15.61 -7.36 -0.86
CA GLY A 42 -14.59 -8.41 -0.84
C GLY A 42 -13.42 -8.07 0.07
N ARG A 43 -12.30 -8.79 -0.12
CA ARG A 43 -11.05 -8.56 0.60
C ARG A 43 -10.02 -7.99 -0.37
N SER A 44 -9.13 -7.18 0.16
CA SER A 44 -7.93 -6.74 -0.56
C SER A 44 -7.01 -7.93 -0.83
N GLY A 45 -6.39 -7.94 -2.01
CA GLY A 45 -5.34 -8.86 -2.41
C GLY A 45 -4.00 -8.55 -1.74
N LEU A 46 -3.85 -7.38 -1.12
CA LEU A 46 -2.66 -7.01 -0.34
C LEU A 46 -2.71 -7.60 1.07
N VAL A 47 -3.91 -7.77 1.64
CA VAL A 47 -4.10 -8.32 2.98
C VAL A 47 -3.74 -9.81 3.01
N GLY A 48 -2.74 -10.16 3.82
CA GLY A 48 -2.27 -11.53 3.96
C GLY A 48 -1.33 -12.01 2.85
N LEU A 49 -0.98 -11.14 1.89
CA LEU A 49 -0.10 -11.47 0.76
C LEU A 49 1.28 -11.96 1.23
N GLU A 50 1.83 -11.30 2.26
CA GLU A 50 3.10 -11.70 2.89
C GLU A 50 3.14 -13.16 3.31
N ARG A 51 2.07 -13.63 3.95
CA ARG A 51 1.99 -15.03 4.40
C ARG A 51 1.90 -16.00 3.23
N ILE A 52 1.28 -15.59 2.13
CA ILE A 52 1.07 -16.44 0.95
C ILE A 52 2.37 -16.58 0.14
N LEU A 53 3.18 -15.53 0.09
CA LEU A 53 4.40 -15.47 -0.72
C LEU A 53 5.68 -15.62 0.11
N ASP A 54 5.56 -15.98 1.39
CA ASP A 54 6.69 -16.20 2.28
C ASP A 54 7.61 -17.30 1.73
N GLY A 55 8.92 -17.09 1.84
CA GLY A 55 9.95 -18.04 1.38
C GLY A 55 10.20 -18.10 -0.13
N ILE A 56 9.56 -17.27 -0.97
CA ILE A 56 9.85 -17.21 -2.41
C ILE A 56 11.17 -16.45 -2.65
N GLU A 57 12.16 -17.13 -3.21
CA GLU A 57 13.45 -16.53 -3.59
C GLU A 57 13.26 -15.41 -4.62
N GLY A 58 13.96 -14.28 -4.43
CA GLY A 58 13.87 -13.12 -5.32
C GLY A 58 12.69 -12.18 -5.05
N LEU A 59 11.88 -12.46 -4.02
CA LEU A 59 10.83 -11.56 -3.52
C LEU A 59 11.24 -10.96 -2.16
N ALA A 60 10.92 -9.69 -1.96
CA ALA A 60 11.15 -9.01 -0.70
C ALA A 60 9.94 -8.15 -0.33
N PHE A 61 9.65 -8.07 0.97
CA PHE A 61 8.63 -7.19 1.53
C PHE A 61 9.29 -6.02 2.23
N VAL A 62 8.89 -4.80 1.84
CA VAL A 62 9.39 -3.56 2.43
C VAL A 62 8.23 -2.89 3.15
N ARG A 63 8.36 -2.73 4.48
CA ARG A 63 7.41 -2.01 5.33
C ARG A 63 7.96 -0.62 5.60
N LEU A 64 7.23 0.40 5.18
CA LEU A 64 7.53 1.80 5.50
C LEU A 64 6.60 2.24 6.63
N GLY A 65 7.15 2.93 7.62
CA GLY A 65 6.39 3.51 8.73
C GLY A 65 6.33 5.03 8.64
N GLU A 66 5.76 5.65 9.67
CA GLU A 66 5.61 7.11 9.74
C GLU A 66 6.96 7.84 9.67
N GLN A 67 8.02 7.27 10.26
CA GLN A 67 9.37 7.84 10.22
C GLN A 67 9.96 7.92 8.81
N ASP A 68 9.47 7.09 7.88
CA ASP A 68 9.93 7.06 6.50
C ASP A 68 9.19 8.10 5.63
N VAL A 69 8.18 8.78 6.20
CA VAL A 69 7.34 9.75 5.49
C VAL A 69 7.93 11.15 5.57
N VAL A 70 8.67 11.51 4.52
CA VAL A 70 9.20 12.87 4.34
C VAL A 70 8.15 13.74 3.66
N ARG A 71 7.57 14.68 4.42
CA ARG A 71 6.62 15.68 3.91
C ARG A 71 7.26 17.06 3.92
N HIS A 72 6.95 17.85 2.89
CA HIS A 72 7.31 19.26 2.86
C HIS A 72 6.69 19.99 4.07
N ARG A 73 7.37 21.02 4.60
CA ARG A 73 6.93 21.77 5.79
C ARG A 73 5.48 22.25 5.67
N ILE A 74 5.12 22.84 4.53
CA ILE A 74 3.75 23.31 4.26
C ILE A 74 2.72 22.18 4.38
N VAL A 75 3.02 20.98 3.89
CA VAL A 75 2.09 19.84 3.97
C VAL A 75 1.89 19.42 5.42
N ARG A 76 2.95 19.41 6.23
CA ARG A 76 2.85 19.15 7.68
C ARG A 76 1.99 20.21 8.36
N ASP A 77 2.24 21.48 8.08
CA ASP A 77 1.48 22.60 8.65
C ASP A 77 -0.02 22.52 8.29
N ILE A 78 -0.34 22.12 7.05
CA ILE A 78 -1.73 21.88 6.59
C ILE A 78 -2.36 20.73 7.37
N VAL A 79 -1.71 19.56 7.44
CA VAL A 79 -2.24 18.38 8.16
C VAL A 79 -2.51 18.75 9.62
N SER A 80 -1.54 19.37 10.29
CA SER A 80 -1.71 19.82 11.68
C SER A 80 -2.82 20.85 11.86
N ALA A 81 -3.13 21.67 10.85
CA ALA A 81 -4.28 22.59 10.91
C ALA A 81 -5.62 21.85 10.88
N TYR A 82 -5.75 20.81 10.04
CA TYR A 82 -6.94 19.96 10.00
C TYR A 82 -7.11 19.14 11.28
N ASP A 83 -6.03 18.56 11.82
CA ASP A 83 -6.09 17.76 13.05
C ASP A 83 -6.57 18.58 14.26
N ARG A 84 -6.12 19.84 14.38
CA ARG A 84 -6.58 20.78 15.42
C ARG A 84 -8.06 21.13 15.26
N ALA A 85 -8.52 21.33 14.02
CA ALA A 85 -9.91 21.65 13.75
C ALA A 85 -10.84 20.46 14.07
N ALA A 86 -10.43 19.23 13.73
CA ALA A 86 -11.18 18.03 14.06
C ALA A 86 -11.29 17.80 15.58
N SER A 87 -10.19 17.96 16.32
CA SER A 87 -10.15 17.77 17.78
C SER A 87 -10.99 18.81 18.54
N ALA A 88 -11.11 20.02 18.01
CA ALA A 88 -11.93 21.10 18.59
C ALA A 88 -13.44 20.92 18.35
N ALA A 89 -13.85 20.08 17.39
CA ALA A 89 -15.25 19.81 17.09
C ALA A 89 -15.84 18.66 17.94
N ASP A 90 -14.99 17.82 18.52
CA ASP A 90 -15.35 16.71 19.43
C ASP A 90 -15.33 17.11 20.93
N SER A 91 -15.16 18.41 21.24
CA SER A 91 -15.12 18.99 22.61
C SER A 91 -16.27 19.96 22.85
#